data_AF-A0A845A645-F1
#
_entry.id   AF-A0A845A645-F1
#
_cell.length_a   1.000
_cell.length_b   1.000
_cell.length_c   1.000
_cell.angle_alpha   90.00
_cell.angle_beta   90.00
_cell.angle_gamma   90.00
#
_symmetry.space_group_name_H-M   'P 1'
#
loop_
_entity.id
_entity.type
_entity.pdbx_description
1 polymer ?
#
loop_
_entity_poly.entity_id
_entity_poly.type
_entity_poly.pdbx_seq_one_letter_code
_entity_poly.pdbx_strand_id
1 'polypeptide(L)'
;MAKLPARLSNQELAKLDEVAKAELPALPPSSKEHFARCWSFLDANLPRREVDDDTAKLRIGAYRRKLGHLPQAIVSHIADTALERCRWFPTIAELLSFAEEFERNDEAVVVKRKAEALARREREARFEEARRSLLAGTLDQASIDALPDRWRVIFETQGLLRKDRDCYTARPQHKPNPTESEEGIGGVLERMAKAFPSRREVA
;
A
#
# COMPACT_ATOMS: atom_id res chain seq x y z
N MET A 1 21.36 -10.76 5.24
CA MET A 1 20.29 -10.21 4.38
C MET A 1 20.89 -9.10 3.51
N ALA A 2 20.96 -9.28 2.20
CA ALA A 2 21.52 -8.27 1.29
C ALA A 2 20.73 -6.96 1.40
N LYS A 3 21.42 -5.83 1.62
CA LYS A 3 20.80 -4.50 1.58
C LYS A 3 20.29 -4.27 0.15
N LEU A 4 18.99 -4.05 0.01
CA LEU A 4 18.41 -3.64 -1.27
C LEU A 4 19.03 -2.29 -1.67
N PRO A 5 19.38 -2.11 -2.96
CA PRO A 5 19.91 -0.85 -3.46
C PRO A 5 18.88 0.27 -3.27
N ALA A 6 19.37 1.52 -3.15
CA ALA A 6 18.51 2.69 -2.96
C ALA A 6 17.57 2.96 -4.16
N ARG A 7 17.90 2.42 -5.34
CA ARG A 7 17.12 2.50 -6.58
C ARG A 7 17.06 1.13 -7.24
N LEU A 8 15.91 0.81 -7.81
CA LEU A 8 15.71 -0.43 -8.55
C LEU A 8 15.89 -0.19 -10.06
N SER A 9 16.62 -1.08 -10.72
CA SER A 9 16.72 -1.11 -12.18
C SER A 9 15.37 -1.45 -12.81
N ASN A 10 15.21 -1.17 -14.11
CA ASN A 10 13.98 -1.51 -14.85
C ASN A 10 13.69 -3.01 -14.84
N GLN A 11 14.73 -3.85 -14.89
CA GLN A 11 14.58 -5.30 -14.83
C GLN A 11 14.14 -5.78 -13.45
N GLU A 12 14.64 -5.16 -12.38
CA GLU A 12 14.22 -5.49 -11.01
C GLU A 12 12.79 -5.02 -10.72
N LEU A 13 12.42 -3.84 -11.20
CA LEU A 13 11.05 -3.34 -11.08
C LEU A 13 10.05 -4.25 -11.81
N ALA A 14 10.41 -4.73 -13.01
CA ALA A 14 9.59 -5.68 -13.77
C ALA A 14 9.40 -7.00 -13.01
N LYS A 15 10.47 -7.55 -12.41
CA LYS A 15 10.39 -8.77 -11.59
C LYS A 15 9.53 -8.58 -10.34
N LEU A 16 9.63 -7.43 -9.66
CA LEU A 16 8.77 -7.13 -8.52
C LEU A 16 7.31 -7.00 -8.93
N ASP A 17 7.04 -6.46 -10.12
CA ASP A 17 5.69 -6.38 -10.67
C ASP A 17 5.11 -7.73 -11.03
N GLU A 18 5.93 -8.65 -11.52
CA GLU A 18 5.51 -10.05 -11.74
C GLU A 18 5.11 -10.72 -10.43
N VAL A 19 5.94 -10.57 -9.37
CA VAL A 19 5.64 -11.13 -8.04
C VAL A 19 4.40 -10.47 -7.42
N ALA A 20 4.25 -9.15 -7.58
CA ALA A 20 3.09 -8.41 -7.10
C ALA A 20 1.79 -8.82 -7.82
N LYS A 21 1.86 -9.16 -9.11
CA LYS A 21 0.69 -9.57 -9.90
C LYS A 21 0.36 -11.05 -9.79
N ALA A 22 1.30 -11.88 -9.35
CA ALA A 22 1.10 -13.31 -9.20
C ALA A 22 -0.06 -13.62 -8.25
N GLU A 23 -0.83 -14.66 -8.60
CA GLU A 23 -1.86 -15.21 -7.72
C GLU A 23 -1.22 -15.85 -6.49
N LEU A 24 -1.88 -15.72 -5.33
CA LEU A 24 -1.36 -16.34 -4.11
C LEU A 24 -1.49 -17.86 -4.23
N PRO A 25 -0.46 -18.64 -3.83
CA PRO A 25 -0.53 -20.09 -3.90
C PRO A 25 -1.66 -20.61 -3.01
N ALA A 26 -2.36 -21.66 -3.43
CA ALA A 26 -3.42 -22.26 -2.62
C ALA A 26 -2.88 -22.76 -1.26
N LEU A 27 -3.66 -22.59 -0.19
CA LEU A 27 -3.27 -23.10 1.13
C LEU A 27 -3.34 -24.64 1.13
N PRO A 28 -2.40 -25.32 1.83
CA PRO A 28 -2.42 -26.76 1.90
C PRO A 28 -3.68 -27.24 2.65
N PRO A 29 -4.30 -28.33 2.19
CA PRO A 29 -5.42 -28.93 2.89
C PRO A 29 -4.98 -29.41 4.28
N SER A 30 -5.88 -29.32 5.27
CA SER A 30 -5.58 -29.83 6.61
C SER A 30 -5.43 -31.35 6.59
N SER A 31 -4.34 -31.87 7.16
CA SER A 31 -4.18 -33.31 7.35
C SER A 31 -5.08 -33.80 8.50
N LYS A 32 -5.52 -35.06 8.42
CA LYS A 32 -6.31 -35.67 9.50
C LYS A 32 -5.59 -35.64 10.84
N GLU A 33 -4.27 -35.81 10.81
CA GLU A 33 -3.39 -35.75 11.99
C GLU A 33 -3.32 -34.34 12.57
N HIS A 34 -3.19 -33.31 11.72
CA HIS A 34 -3.17 -31.93 12.17
C HIS A 34 -4.49 -31.54 12.84
N PHE A 35 -5.62 -31.88 12.22
CA PHE A 35 -6.94 -31.65 12.81
C PHE A 35 -7.08 -32.36 14.15
N ALA A 36 -6.71 -33.64 14.24
CA ALA A 36 -6.77 -34.40 15.49
C ALA A 36 -5.93 -33.77 16.59
N ARG A 37 -4.73 -33.28 16.27
CA ARG A 37 -3.84 -32.61 17.22
C ARG A 37 -4.44 -31.31 17.75
N CYS A 38 -4.92 -30.42 16.87
CA CYS A 38 -5.58 -29.17 17.28
C CYS A 38 -6.83 -29.46 18.13
N TRP A 39 -7.58 -30.51 17.77
CA TRP A 39 -8.76 -30.93 18.52
C TRP A 39 -8.44 -31.46 19.91
N SER A 40 -7.43 -32.33 20.03
CA SER A 40 -6.93 -32.80 21.33
C SER A 40 -6.41 -31.65 22.18
N PHE A 41 -5.83 -30.63 21.57
CA PHE A 41 -5.36 -29.44 22.27
C PHE A 41 -6.52 -28.61 22.85
N LEU A 42 -7.60 -28.40 22.07
CA LEU A 42 -8.81 -27.76 22.57
C LEU A 42 -9.47 -28.55 23.70
N ASP A 43 -9.57 -29.86 23.52
CA ASP A 43 -10.23 -30.75 24.49
C ASP A 43 -9.46 -30.85 25.82
N ALA A 44 -8.13 -30.72 25.77
CA ALA A 44 -7.30 -30.71 26.97
C ALA A 44 -7.37 -29.39 27.76
N ASN A 45 -7.64 -28.27 27.10
CA ASN A 45 -7.58 -26.93 27.71
C ASN A 45 -8.96 -26.33 28.01
N LEU A 46 -10.02 -26.76 27.34
CA LEU A 46 -11.36 -26.21 27.50
C LEU A 46 -12.28 -27.21 28.20
N PRO A 47 -12.94 -26.81 29.31
CA PRO A 47 -13.92 -27.67 29.95
C PRO A 47 -15.14 -27.87 29.06
N ARG A 48 -15.75 -29.05 29.17
CA ARG A 48 -17.02 -29.39 28.51
C ARG A 48 -18.18 -29.04 29.43
N ARG A 49 -19.34 -28.70 28.86
CA ARG A 49 -20.56 -28.48 29.64
C ARG A 49 -21.19 -29.83 30.00
N GLU A 50 -21.80 -29.95 31.18
CA GLU A 50 -22.41 -31.23 31.65
C GLU A 50 -23.50 -31.79 30.71
N VAL A 51 -24.10 -30.94 29.88
CA VAL A 51 -25.08 -31.36 28.84
C VAL A 51 -24.43 -32.19 27.71
N ASP A 52 -23.10 -32.31 27.71
CA ASP A 52 -22.31 -32.84 26.60
C ASP A 52 -21.75 -34.26 26.80
N ASP A 53 -21.97 -34.88 27.96
CA ASP A 53 -21.16 -36.03 28.42
C ASP A 53 -21.45 -37.35 27.68
N ASP A 54 -22.68 -37.58 27.20
CA ASP A 54 -23.07 -38.90 26.68
C ASP A 54 -22.70 -39.15 25.20
N THR A 55 -22.13 -38.17 24.48
CA THR A 55 -21.95 -38.29 23.00
C THR A 55 -20.62 -37.77 22.42
N ALA A 56 -19.54 -37.84 23.19
CA ALA A 56 -18.21 -37.36 22.76
C ALA A 56 -17.73 -37.88 21.39
N LYS A 57 -17.91 -39.19 21.10
CA LYS A 57 -17.44 -39.79 19.83
C LYS A 57 -18.23 -39.33 18.60
N LEU A 58 -19.56 -39.21 18.71
CA LEU A 58 -20.42 -38.74 17.60
C LEU A 58 -20.15 -37.27 17.28
N ARG A 59 -19.82 -36.50 18.32
CA ARG A 59 -19.48 -35.08 18.23
C ARG A 59 -18.21 -34.83 17.43
N ILE A 60 -17.10 -35.50 17.75
CA ILE A 60 -15.84 -35.37 17.00
C ILE A 60 -16.05 -35.68 15.51
N GLY A 61 -16.87 -36.69 15.20
CA GLY A 61 -17.26 -37.01 13.83
C GLY A 61 -18.10 -35.92 13.13
N ALA A 62 -18.93 -35.17 13.87
CA ALA A 62 -19.65 -34.02 13.34
C ALA A 62 -18.72 -32.83 13.06
N TYR A 63 -17.83 -32.48 13.99
CA TYR A 63 -16.85 -31.41 13.79
C TYR A 63 -15.90 -31.72 12.63
N ARG A 64 -15.38 -32.94 12.54
CA ARG A 64 -14.51 -33.33 11.42
C ARG A 64 -15.22 -33.27 10.07
N ARG A 65 -16.52 -33.61 9.99
CA ARG A 65 -17.29 -33.46 8.74
C ARG A 65 -17.46 -32.01 8.33
N LYS A 66 -17.65 -31.11 9.30
CA LYS A 66 -17.91 -29.68 9.03
C LYS A 66 -16.66 -28.84 8.87
N LEU A 67 -15.56 -29.18 9.53
CA LEU A 67 -14.33 -28.38 9.54
C LEU A 67 -13.15 -29.08 8.84
N GLY A 68 -13.25 -30.38 8.57
CA GLY A 68 -12.14 -31.17 8.02
C GLY A 68 -11.78 -30.86 6.56
N HIS A 69 -12.58 -30.04 5.87
CA HIS A 69 -12.27 -29.55 4.53
C HIS A 69 -11.48 -28.22 4.56
N LEU A 70 -11.35 -27.59 5.73
CA LEU A 70 -10.65 -26.31 5.87
C LEU A 70 -9.13 -26.49 5.73
N PRO A 71 -8.41 -25.49 5.20
CA PRO A 71 -6.96 -25.49 5.16
C PRO A 71 -6.33 -25.56 6.55
N GLN A 72 -5.10 -26.07 6.61
CA GLN A 72 -4.37 -26.25 7.87
C GLN A 72 -4.26 -24.96 8.70
N ALA A 73 -3.95 -23.84 8.03
CA ALA A 73 -3.80 -22.54 8.69
C ALA A 73 -5.08 -22.06 9.37
N ILE A 74 -6.24 -22.30 8.74
CA ILE A 74 -7.55 -21.94 9.30
C ILE A 74 -7.83 -22.80 10.53
N VAL A 75 -7.55 -24.11 10.47
CA VAL A 75 -7.75 -25.02 11.62
C VAL A 75 -6.88 -24.62 12.82
N SER A 76 -5.63 -24.20 12.58
CA SER A 76 -4.77 -23.66 13.65
C SER A 76 -5.34 -22.37 14.23
N HIS A 77 -5.72 -21.41 13.37
CA HIS A 77 -6.30 -20.15 13.80
C HIS A 77 -7.58 -20.32 14.62
N ILE A 78 -8.46 -21.22 14.19
CA ILE A 78 -9.68 -21.58 14.93
C ILE A 78 -9.33 -22.09 16.34
N ALA A 79 -8.32 -22.96 16.45
CA ALA A 79 -7.92 -23.51 17.74
C ALA A 79 -7.34 -22.44 18.67
N ASP A 80 -6.47 -21.58 18.15
CA ASP A 80 -5.88 -20.48 18.93
C ASP A 80 -6.97 -19.48 19.37
N THR A 81 -7.85 -19.07 18.46
CA THR A 81 -8.95 -18.14 18.75
C THR A 81 -9.93 -18.70 19.77
N ALA A 82 -10.24 -20.00 19.69
CA ALA A 82 -11.10 -20.67 20.66
C ALA A 82 -10.48 -20.67 22.05
N LEU A 83 -9.16 -20.87 22.18
CA LEU A 83 -8.48 -20.83 23.48
C LEU A 83 -8.45 -19.42 24.09
N GLU A 84 -8.32 -18.40 23.25
CA GLU A 84 -8.31 -17.01 23.70
C GLU A 84 -9.70 -16.51 24.12
N ARG A 85 -10.75 -16.90 23.38
CA ARG A 85 -12.08 -16.29 23.50
C ARG A 85 -13.11 -17.15 24.22
N CYS A 86 -12.95 -18.48 24.23
CA CYS A 86 -13.97 -19.38 24.76
C CYS A 86 -13.62 -19.87 26.17
N ARG A 87 -14.56 -19.70 27.10
CA ARG A 87 -14.48 -20.30 28.46
C ARG A 87 -14.86 -21.78 28.49
N TRP A 88 -15.61 -22.23 27.49
CA TRP A 88 -16.14 -23.59 27.35
C TRP A 88 -15.87 -24.10 25.94
N PHE A 89 -15.93 -25.41 25.75
CA PHE A 89 -15.75 -25.99 24.43
C PHE A 89 -16.72 -25.38 23.39
N PRO A 90 -16.22 -24.77 22.30
CA PRO A 90 -17.04 -24.03 21.34
C PRO A 90 -17.90 -24.93 20.45
N THR A 91 -19.04 -24.40 20.04
CA THR A 91 -19.96 -25.02 19.08
C THR A 91 -19.40 -24.97 17.64
N ILE A 92 -19.96 -25.79 16.74
CA ILE A 92 -19.57 -25.76 15.30
C ILE A 92 -19.80 -24.38 14.70
N ALA A 93 -20.87 -23.68 15.08
CA ALA A 93 -21.20 -22.36 14.56
C ALA A 93 -20.14 -21.32 14.98
N GLU A 94 -19.70 -21.33 16.24
CA GLU A 94 -18.64 -20.44 16.73
C GLU A 94 -17.30 -20.71 16.03
N LEU A 95 -16.94 -21.98 15.85
CA LEU A 95 -15.72 -22.33 15.12
C LEU A 95 -15.76 -21.90 13.64
N LEU A 96 -16.94 -21.93 13.00
CA LEU A 96 -17.10 -21.42 11.64
C LEU A 96 -16.99 -19.88 11.61
N SER A 97 -17.51 -19.16 12.61
CA SER A 97 -17.29 -17.71 12.67
C SER A 97 -15.81 -17.34 12.83
N PHE A 98 -15.04 -18.10 13.61
CA PHE A 98 -13.59 -17.90 13.69
C PHE A 98 -12.88 -18.22 12.37
N ALA A 99 -13.41 -19.18 11.60
CA ALA A 99 -12.88 -19.48 10.28
C ALA A 99 -13.06 -18.32 9.29
N GLU A 100 -14.18 -17.59 9.38
CA GLU A 100 -14.49 -16.44 8.54
C GLU A 100 -13.62 -15.21 8.89
N GLU A 101 -13.22 -15.06 10.15
CA GLU A 101 -12.30 -14.01 10.60
C GLU A 101 -10.85 -14.23 10.15
N PHE A 102 -10.52 -15.40 9.58
CA PHE A 102 -9.15 -15.73 9.21
C PHE A 102 -8.61 -14.82 8.10
N GLU A 103 -7.66 -13.97 8.47
CA GLU A 103 -6.84 -13.25 7.52
C GLU A 103 -5.56 -14.03 7.21
N ARG A 104 -5.35 -14.32 5.92
CA ARG A 104 -4.13 -14.99 5.46
C ARG A 104 -2.91 -14.08 5.65
N ASN A 105 -1.95 -14.53 6.46
CA ASN A 105 -0.71 -13.81 6.76
C ASN A 105 0.53 -14.71 6.65
N ASP A 106 0.58 -15.57 5.63
CA ASP A 106 1.71 -16.45 5.37
C ASP A 106 2.86 -15.74 4.62
N GLU A 107 4.00 -16.42 4.52
CA GLU A 107 5.19 -15.88 3.85
C GLU A 107 4.90 -15.42 2.42
N ALA A 108 4.04 -16.13 1.69
CA ALA A 108 3.63 -15.74 0.34
C ALA A 108 2.92 -14.37 0.32
N VAL A 109 2.01 -14.11 1.26
CA VAL A 109 1.35 -12.80 1.40
C VAL A 109 2.36 -11.72 1.79
N VAL A 110 3.28 -12.02 2.72
CA VAL A 110 4.31 -11.06 3.15
C VAL A 110 5.24 -10.69 2.00
N VAL A 111 5.71 -11.68 1.23
CA VAL A 111 6.57 -11.46 0.05
C VAL A 111 5.85 -10.64 -1.00
N LYS A 112 4.59 -10.99 -1.31
CA LYS A 112 3.77 -10.23 -2.27
C LYS A 112 3.56 -8.78 -1.84
N ARG A 113 3.12 -8.54 -0.60
CA ARG A 113 2.93 -7.18 -0.04
C ARG A 113 4.24 -6.38 -0.05
N LYS A 114 5.37 -7.03 0.25
CA LYS A 114 6.69 -6.40 0.22
C LYS A 114 7.10 -6.04 -1.21
N ALA A 115 6.85 -6.91 -2.18
CA ALA A 115 7.11 -6.63 -3.59
C ALA A 115 6.28 -5.45 -4.10
N GLU A 116 4.97 -5.43 -3.78
CA GLU A 116 4.06 -4.32 -4.08
C GLU A 116 4.55 -2.99 -3.48
N ALA A 117 4.93 -3.01 -2.20
CA ALA A 117 5.41 -1.81 -1.51
C ALA A 117 6.70 -1.27 -2.14
N LEU A 118 7.66 -2.15 -2.48
CA LEU A 118 8.92 -1.77 -3.11
C LEU A 118 8.69 -1.22 -4.52
N ALA A 119 7.86 -1.88 -5.33
CA ALA A 119 7.53 -1.42 -6.68
C ALA A 119 6.80 -0.06 -6.64
N ARG A 120 5.87 0.14 -5.71
CA ARG A 120 5.18 1.43 -5.51
C ARG A 120 6.16 2.54 -5.14
N ARG A 121 7.03 2.29 -4.16
CA ARG A 121 8.03 3.26 -3.70
C ARG A 121 8.94 3.71 -4.83
N GLU A 122 9.42 2.79 -5.67
CA GLU A 122 10.28 3.13 -6.80
C GLU A 122 9.54 3.97 -7.85
N ARG A 123 8.30 3.60 -8.20
CA ARG A 123 7.49 4.39 -9.14
C ARG A 123 7.23 5.80 -8.64
N GLU A 124 6.92 5.95 -7.35
CA GLU A 124 6.72 7.25 -6.72
C GLU A 124 8.01 8.08 -6.71
N ALA A 125 9.15 7.47 -6.41
CA ALA A 125 10.44 8.15 -6.44
C ALA A 125 10.81 8.63 -7.86
N ARG A 126 10.51 7.85 -8.89
CA ARG A 126 10.71 8.23 -10.30
C ARG A 126 9.73 9.32 -10.75
N PHE A 127 8.49 9.25 -10.29
CA PHE A 127 7.49 10.28 -10.55
C PHE A 127 7.91 11.63 -9.97
N GLU A 128 8.31 11.66 -8.70
CA GLU A 128 8.74 12.88 -8.01
C GLU A 128 10.06 13.43 -8.57
N GLU A 129 10.93 12.57 -9.10
CA GLU A 129 12.13 12.99 -9.83
C GLU A 129 11.77 13.64 -11.17
N ALA A 130 10.92 13.01 -11.99
CA ALA A 130 10.44 13.59 -13.24
C ALA A 130 9.74 14.93 -13.00
N ARG A 131 8.90 15.02 -11.95
CA ARG A 131 8.24 16.26 -11.54
C ARG A 131 9.24 17.36 -11.18
N ARG A 132 10.28 17.04 -10.39
CA ARG A 132 11.34 17.99 -10.03
C ARG A 132 12.11 18.47 -11.26
N SER A 133 12.44 17.58 -12.19
CA SER A 133 13.12 17.96 -13.44
C SER A 133 12.24 18.83 -14.35
N LEU A 134 10.93 18.57 -14.41
CA LEU A 134 9.98 19.43 -15.14
C LEU A 134 9.89 20.83 -14.52
N LEU A 135 9.82 20.92 -13.19
CA LEU A 135 9.82 22.20 -12.47
C LEU A 135 11.11 22.98 -12.68
N ALA A 136 12.26 22.29 -12.71
CA ALA A 136 13.56 22.90 -12.97
C ALA A 136 13.78 23.27 -14.46
N GLY A 137 12.92 22.78 -15.36
CA GLY A 137 13.08 22.95 -16.80
C GLY A 137 14.29 22.21 -17.37
N THR A 138 14.74 21.14 -16.71
CA THR A 138 15.92 20.35 -17.11
C THR A 138 15.57 19.08 -17.88
N LEU A 139 14.28 18.73 -17.94
CA LEU A 139 13.81 17.56 -18.68
C LEU A 139 13.72 17.89 -20.18
N ASP A 140 14.40 17.10 -21.01
CA ASP A 140 14.38 17.24 -22.46
C ASP A 140 13.13 16.61 -23.10
N GLN A 141 12.85 17.00 -24.34
CA GLN A 141 11.63 16.57 -25.04
C GLN A 141 11.57 15.04 -25.23
N ALA A 142 12.70 14.39 -25.52
CA ALA A 142 12.75 12.93 -25.64
C ALA A 142 12.38 12.23 -24.33
N SER A 143 12.81 12.76 -23.18
CA SER A 143 12.42 12.24 -21.87
C SER A 143 10.94 12.50 -21.56
N ILE A 144 10.38 13.63 -21.99
CA ILE A 144 8.94 13.93 -21.85
C ILE A 144 8.10 12.94 -22.65
N ASP A 145 8.51 12.62 -23.87
CA ASP A 145 7.80 11.69 -24.75
C ASP A 145 7.89 10.24 -24.23
N ALA A 146 8.97 9.90 -23.54
CA ALA A 146 9.16 8.59 -22.87
C ALA A 146 8.39 8.44 -21.54
N LEU A 147 7.76 9.50 -21.02
CA LEU A 147 6.99 9.42 -19.78
C LEU A 147 5.74 8.53 -19.95
N PRO A 148 5.35 7.77 -18.91
CA PRO A 148 4.09 7.05 -18.91
C PRO A 148 2.90 7.98 -19.15
N ASP A 149 1.93 7.56 -19.97
CA ASP A 149 0.74 8.35 -20.34
C ASP A 149 0.03 8.97 -19.15
N ARG A 150 -0.16 8.17 -18.09
CA ARG A 150 -0.80 8.62 -16.86
C ARG A 150 -0.05 9.79 -16.22
N TRP A 151 1.28 9.79 -16.28
CA TRP A 151 2.10 10.88 -15.72
C TRP A 151 1.99 12.13 -16.59
N ARG A 152 1.97 11.98 -17.92
CA ARG A 152 1.79 13.11 -18.85
C ARG A 152 0.48 13.85 -18.58
N VAL A 153 -0.62 13.12 -18.40
CA VAL A 153 -1.93 13.69 -18.02
C VAL A 153 -1.90 14.39 -16.66
N ILE A 154 -1.24 13.79 -15.66
CA ILE A 154 -1.11 14.41 -14.33
C ILE A 154 -0.30 15.72 -14.43
N PHE A 155 0.83 15.70 -15.12
CA PHE A 155 1.68 16.88 -15.28
C PHE A 155 1.03 17.97 -16.15
N GLU A 156 0.18 17.60 -17.11
CA GLU A 156 -0.70 18.53 -17.84
C GLU A 156 -1.69 19.20 -16.89
N THR A 157 -2.38 18.41 -16.07
CA THR A 157 -3.36 18.91 -15.08
C THR A 157 -2.70 19.84 -14.06
N GLN A 158 -1.46 19.55 -13.67
CA GLN A 158 -0.64 20.38 -12.79
C GLN A 158 -0.04 21.62 -13.49
N GLY A 159 -0.27 21.79 -14.79
CA GLY A 159 0.25 22.91 -15.57
C GLY A 159 1.75 22.88 -15.86
N LEU A 160 2.41 21.73 -15.64
CA LEU A 160 3.83 21.52 -15.92
C LEU A 160 4.07 21.17 -17.40
N LEU A 161 3.15 20.43 -18.00
CA LEU A 161 3.14 20.10 -19.42
C LEU A 161 2.00 20.82 -20.13
N ARG A 162 2.19 21.09 -21.42
CA ARG A 162 1.16 21.53 -22.34
C ARG A 162 0.97 20.45 -23.39
N LYS A 163 -0.27 20.02 -23.59
CA LYS A 163 -0.64 19.18 -24.72
C LYS A 163 -0.76 20.03 -25.98
N ASP A 164 -0.08 19.63 -27.05
CA ASP A 164 -0.23 20.21 -28.38
C ASP A 164 -0.50 19.10 -29.39
N ARG A 165 -1.68 19.12 -30.01
CA ARG A 165 -2.22 18.08 -30.91
C ARG A 165 -1.93 16.65 -30.44
N ASP A 166 -0.77 16.10 -30.79
CA ASP A 166 -0.34 14.73 -30.52
C ASP A 166 0.90 14.61 -29.59
N CYS A 167 1.47 15.71 -29.11
CA CYS A 167 2.65 15.69 -28.23
C CYS A 167 2.45 16.50 -26.94
N TYR A 168 3.30 16.21 -25.96
CA TYR A 168 3.36 16.96 -24.70
C TYR A 168 4.65 17.76 -24.69
N THR A 169 4.57 19.07 -24.45
CA THR A 169 5.74 19.94 -24.35
C THR A 169 5.86 20.54 -22.95
N ALA A 170 7.09 20.79 -22.49
CA ALA A 170 7.30 21.46 -21.22
C ALA A 170 6.75 22.90 -21.29
N ARG A 171 5.99 23.30 -20.26
CA ARG A 171 5.56 24.69 -20.15
C ARG A 171 6.75 25.52 -19.67
N PRO A 172 7.06 26.67 -20.31
CA PRO A 172 8.08 27.56 -19.78
C PRO A 172 7.64 28.02 -18.38
N GLN A 173 8.32 27.53 -17.36
CA GLN A 173 8.20 28.04 -16.00
C GLN A 173 8.76 29.45 -16.02
N HIS A 174 7.96 30.44 -15.66
CA HIS A 174 8.45 31.80 -15.46
C HIS A 174 9.46 31.74 -14.31
N LYS A 175 10.76 31.75 -14.63
CA LYS A 175 11.78 32.05 -13.63
C LYS A 175 11.53 33.51 -13.25
N PRO A 176 11.20 33.83 -11.98
CA PRO A 176 11.17 35.23 -11.58
C PRO A 176 12.54 35.81 -11.92
N ASN A 177 12.53 36.92 -12.67
CA ASN A 177 13.76 37.59 -13.04
C ASN A 177 14.51 37.95 -11.74
N PRO A 178 15.82 37.63 -11.60
CA PRO A 178 16.57 37.98 -10.39
C PRO A 178 16.60 39.51 -10.15
N THR A 179 16.30 40.31 -11.17
CA THR A 179 16.18 41.77 -11.08
C THR A 179 14.88 42.28 -10.47
N GLU A 180 13.84 41.46 -10.28
CA GLU A 180 12.58 41.91 -9.66
C GLU A 180 12.57 41.74 -8.12
N SER A 181 13.55 41.04 -7.55
CA SER A 181 13.68 40.81 -6.11
C SER A 181 14.55 41.82 -5.35
N GLU A 182 15.16 42.80 -6.02
CA GLU A 182 15.94 43.86 -5.36
C GLU A 182 15.23 45.23 -5.30
N GLU A 183 14.05 45.37 -5.90
CA GLU A 183 13.16 46.47 -5.52
C GLU A 183 12.39 46.06 -4.26
N GLY A 184 13.10 46.06 -3.14
CA GLY A 184 12.45 46.09 -1.84
C GLY A 184 11.40 47.21 -1.82
N ILE A 185 10.36 47.06 -1.01
CA ILE A 185 9.23 48.00 -0.87
C ILE A 185 9.68 49.49 -0.84
N GLY A 186 10.89 49.76 -0.34
CA GLY A 186 11.55 51.08 -0.40
C GLY A 186 11.72 51.67 -1.81
N GLY A 187 12.12 50.89 -2.83
CA GLY A 187 12.31 51.38 -4.20
C GLY A 187 11.00 51.76 -4.90
N VAL A 188 9.92 51.04 -4.59
CA VAL A 188 8.57 51.35 -5.07
C VAL A 188 8.05 52.63 -4.38
N LEU A 189 8.26 52.77 -3.07
CA LEU A 189 7.86 53.97 -2.32
C LEU A 189 8.63 55.22 -2.76
N GLU A 190 9.92 55.10 -3.08
CA GLU A 190 10.76 56.22 -3.53
C GLU A 190 10.37 56.73 -4.93
N ARG A 191 9.96 55.83 -5.84
CA ARG A 191 9.36 56.21 -7.13
C ARG A 191 8.01 56.89 -6.97
N MET A 192 7.16 56.40 -6.06
CA MET A 192 5.87 57.04 -5.78
C MET A 192 6.05 58.43 -5.17
N ALA A 193 7.03 58.63 -4.28
CA ALA A 193 7.34 59.94 -3.70
C ALA A 193 7.86 60.95 -4.74
N LYS A 194 8.66 60.50 -5.73
CA LYS A 194 9.11 61.36 -6.84
C LYS A 194 8.00 61.68 -7.84
N ALA A 195 7.09 60.75 -8.11
CA ALA A 195 6.00 60.95 -9.06
C ALA A 195 4.88 61.85 -8.49
N PHE A 196 4.74 61.91 -7.16
CA PHE A 196 3.74 62.72 -6.47
C PHE A 196 4.38 63.56 -5.34
N PRO A 197 5.12 64.64 -5.67
CA PRO A 197 5.62 65.54 -4.64
C PRO A 197 4.43 66.17 -3.90
N SER A 198 4.40 65.95 -2.58
CA SER A 198 3.37 66.45 -1.68
C SER A 198 3.26 67.98 -1.80
N ARG A 199 2.03 68.47 -1.96
CA ARG A 199 1.66 69.88 -2.15
C ARG A 199 1.74 70.68 -0.83
N ARG A 200 2.85 70.58 -0.11
CA ARG A 200 3.13 71.33 1.13
C ARG A 200 4.57 71.82 1.15
N GLU A 201 4.89 72.70 0.21
CA GLU A 201 6.04 73.61 0.30
C GLU A 201 5.86 74.72 -0.76
N VAL A 202 4.75 75.45 -0.62
CA VAL A 202 4.63 76.82 -1.15
C VAL A 202 3.90 77.61 -0.08
N ALA A 203 4.68 78.15 0.85
CA ALA A 203 4.34 79.30 1.67
C ALA A 203 5.63 80.07 1.91
#